data_AF-A0A7Y7DFL7-F1
#
_entry.id   AF-A0A7Y7DFL7-F1
#
_cell.length_a   1.000
_cell.length_b   1.000
_cell.length_c   1.000
_cell.angle_alpha   90.00
_cell.angle_beta   90.00
_cell.angle_gamma   90.00
#
_symmetry.space_group_name_H-M   'P 1'
#
loop_
_entity.id
_entity.type
_entity.pdbx_description
1 polymer ?
#
loop_
_entity_poly.entity_id
_entity_poly.type
_entity_poly.pdbx_seq_one_letter_code
_entity_poly.pdbx_strand_id
1 'polypeptide(L)' 'IKRYQSGNVSITDLSIAQNEKDTNRRAYFSALKDYWLAYYELRALTLFDFENQELLYKSE' A
#
# COMPACT_ATOMS: atom_id res chain seq x y z
N ILE A 1 -5.44 -24.96 -36.19
CA ILE A 1 -5.98 -23.60 -35.91
C ILE A 1 -6.39 -23.41 -34.44
N LYS A 2 -6.89 -24.42 -33.70
CA LYS A 2 -7.24 -24.30 -32.26
C LYS A 2 -6.08 -24.02 -31.28
N ARG A 3 -4.81 -24.27 -31.67
CA ARG A 3 -3.63 -24.10 -30.79
C ARG A 3 -3.17 -22.64 -30.65
N TYR A 4 -3.53 -21.77 -31.61
CA TYR A 4 -3.18 -20.34 -31.55
C TYR A 4 -4.14 -19.53 -30.67
N GLN A 5 -5.41 -19.94 -30.57
CA GLN A 5 -6.37 -19.30 -29.65
C GLN A 5 -6.05 -19.58 -28.18
N SER A 6 -5.71 -20.83 -27.81
CA SER A 6 -5.26 -21.15 -26.44
C SER A 6 -3.92 -20.51 -26.08
N GLY A 7 -2.96 -20.43 -27.01
CA GLY A 7 -1.67 -19.80 -26.77
C GLY A 7 -1.78 -18.29 -26.54
N ASN A 8 -2.61 -17.60 -27.34
CA ASN A 8 -2.83 -16.17 -27.17
C ASN A 8 -3.57 -15.85 -25.87
N VAL A 9 -4.63 -16.60 -25.53
CA VAL A 9 -5.36 -16.42 -24.26
C VAL A 9 -4.43 -16.66 -23.06
N SER A 10 -3.63 -17.72 -23.08
CA SER A 10 -2.69 -18.01 -21.98
C SER A 10 -1.60 -16.95 -21.80
N ILE A 11 -1.10 -16.36 -22.90
CA ILE A 11 -0.11 -15.27 -22.83
C ILE A 11 -0.76 -13.97 -22.32
N THR A 12 -1.99 -13.68 -22.76
CA THR A 12 -2.77 -12.55 -22.26
C THR A 12 -3.08 -12.70 -20.77
N ASP A 13 -3.52 -13.88 -20.32
CA ASP A 13 -3.80 -14.16 -18.91
C ASP A 13 -2.55 -14.02 -18.04
N LEU A 14 -1.39 -14.49 -18.54
CA LEU A 14 -0.11 -14.29 -17.86
C LEU A 14 0.24 -12.80 -17.78
N SER A 15 0.06 -12.05 -18.86
CA SER A 15 0.34 -10.61 -18.87
C SER A 15 -0.57 -9.84 -17.90
N ILE A 16 -1.86 -10.21 -17.83
CA ILE A 16 -2.81 -9.65 -16.86
C ILE A 16 -2.35 -9.98 -15.43
N ALA A 17 -2.05 -11.25 -15.14
CA ALA A 17 -1.61 -11.67 -13.81
C ALA A 17 -0.33 -10.96 -13.35
N GLN A 18 0.63 -10.70 -14.24
CA GLN A 18 1.83 -9.94 -13.92
C GLN A 18 1.50 -8.46 -13.63
N ASN A 19 0.66 -7.83 -14.45
CA ASN A 19 0.23 -6.44 -14.24
C ASN A 19 -0.56 -6.27 -12.93
N GLU A 20 -1.45 -7.20 -12.61
CA GLU A 20 -2.20 -7.22 -11.35
C GLU A 20 -1.26 -7.37 -10.16
N LYS A 21 -0.32 -8.31 -10.23
CA LYS A 21 0.70 -8.51 -9.18
C LYS A 21 1.51 -7.25 -8.91
N ASP A 22 1.97 -6.58 -9.95
CA ASP A 22 2.76 -5.34 -9.81
C ASP A 22 1.91 -4.17 -9.32
N THR A 23 0.64 -4.10 -9.74
CA THR A 23 -0.31 -3.11 -9.23
C THR A 23 -0.61 -3.33 -7.74
N ASN A 24 -0.86 -4.57 -7.34
CA ASN A 24 -1.10 -4.92 -5.93
C ASN A 24 0.11 -4.63 -5.05
N ARG A 25 1.32 -4.89 -5.55
CA ARG A 25 2.57 -4.52 -4.85
C ARG A 25 2.67 -3.01 -4.65
N ARG A 26 2.43 -2.21 -5.69
CA ARG A 26 2.42 -0.74 -5.57
C ARG A 26 1.35 -0.25 -4.61
N ALA A 27 0.15 -0.83 -4.67
CA ALA A 27 -0.94 -0.49 -3.76
C ALA A 27 -0.59 -0.78 -2.30
N TYR A 28 0.07 -1.91 -2.02
CA TYR A 28 0.57 -2.24 -0.68
C TYR A 28 1.55 -1.18 -0.14
N PHE A 29 2.53 -0.77 -0.95
CA PHE A 29 3.48 0.28 -0.55
C PHE A 29 2.79 1.64 -0.35
N SER A 30 1.80 1.98 -1.19
CA SER A 30 0.99 3.19 -1.01
C SER A 30 0.24 3.14 0.31
N ALA A 31 -0.46 2.04 0.61
CA ALA A 31 -1.22 1.89 1.85
C ALA A 31 -0.32 2.00 3.09
N LEU A 32 0.89 1.43 3.05
CA LEU A 32 1.85 1.55 4.15
C LEU A 32 2.30 3.01 4.35
N LYS A 33 2.59 3.72 3.25
CA LYS A 33 2.94 5.14 3.29
C LYS A 33 1.79 5.97 3.88
N ASP A 34 0.56 5.74 3.41
CA ASP A 34 -0.62 6.47 3.84
C ASP A 34 -0.91 6.25 5.33
N TYR A 35 -0.73 5.02 5.82
CA TYR A 35 -0.79 4.69 7.25
C TYR A 35 0.19 5.55 8.06
N TRP A 36 1.47 5.58 7.68
CA TRP A 36 2.48 6.33 8.44
C TRP A 36 2.23 7.84 8.38
N LEU A 37 1.79 8.37 7.25
CA LEU A 37 1.40 9.78 7.14
C LEU A 37 0.26 10.11 8.10
N ALA A 38 -0.83 9.34 8.07
CA ALA A 38 -1.96 9.55 8.97
C ALA A 38 -1.57 9.42 10.45
N TYR A 39 -0.70 8.46 10.77
CA TYR A 39 -0.22 8.24 12.14
C TYR A 39 0.57 9.44 12.68
N TYR A 40 1.53 9.96 11.92
CA TYR A 40 2.33 11.12 12.34
C TYR A 40 1.55 12.43 12.27
N GLU A 41 0.58 12.56 11.36
CA GLU A 41 -0.36 13.68 11.33
C GLU A 41 -1.20 13.72 12.61
N LEU A 42 -1.77 12.57 13.01
CA LEU A 42 -2.52 12.47 14.26
C LEU A 42 -1.64 12.82 15.47
N ARG A 43 -0.43 12.27 15.56
CA ARG A 43 0.55 12.58 16.63
C ARG A 43 0.87 14.07 16.71
N ALA A 44 0.99 14.76 15.57
CA ALA A 44 1.27 16.19 15.53
C ALA A 44 0.05 17.03 15.98
N LEU A 45 -1.17 16.64 15.57
CA LEU A 45 -2.40 17.32 15.95
C LEU A 45 -2.73 17.17 17.43
N THR A 46 -2.51 15.98 17.99
CA THR A 46 -2.82 15.69 19.40
C THR A 46 -1.66 16.02 20.34
N LEU A 47 -0.46 16.28 19.79
CA LEU A 47 0.79 16.38 20.55
C LEU A 47 0.94 15.19 21.51
N PHE A 48 0.57 14.00 21.05
CA PHE A 48 0.59 12.78 21.85
C PHE A 48 1.24 11.66 21.05
N ASP A 49 2.27 11.07 21.65
CA ASP A 49 2.93 9.89 21.15
C ASP A 49 2.13 8.63 21.51
N PHE A 50 1.45 8.05 20.51
CA PHE A 50 0.64 6.84 20.69
C PHE A 50 1.47 5.55 20.87
N GLU A 51 2.73 5.53 20.45
CA GLU A 51 3.61 4.37 20.61
C GLU A 51 4.17 4.30 22.03
N ASN A 52 4.64 5.43 22.55
CA ASN A 52 5.17 5.54 23.91
C ASN A 52 4.10 5.87 24.96
N GLN A 53 2.89 6.22 24.52
CA GLN A 53 1.78 6.69 25.36
C GLN A 53 2.10 7.95 26.17
N GLU A 54 2.81 8.90 25.56
CA GLU A 54 3.33 10.11 26.23
C GLU A 54 2.85 11.40 25.55
N LEU A 55 2.57 12.44 26.34
CA LEU A 55 2.31 13.78 25.81
C LEU A 55 3.62 14.42 25.36
N LEU A 56 3.64 14.94 24.13
CA LEU A 56 4.78 15.60 23.50
C LEU A 56 4.89 17.09 23.84
N TYR A 57 3.95 17.62 24.62
CA TYR A 57 4.08 18.95 25.20
C TYR A 57 4.22 18.84 26.72
N LYS A 58 5.11 19.66 27.27
CA LYS A 58 5.13 19.98 28.71
C LYS A 58 4.61 21.41 28.83
N SER A 59 3.53 21.62 29.57
CA SER A 59 3.23 22.95 30.09
C SER A 59 4.25 23.23 31.20
N GLU A 60 5.09 24.24 31.01
CA GLU A 60 5.84 24.83 32.13
C GLU A 60 4.90 25.32 33.24
#